data_AF-A0A7Y3N5V7-F1
#
_entry.id   AF-A0A7Y3N5V7-F1
#
_cell.length_a   1.000
_cell.length_b   1.000
_cell.length_c   1.000
_cell.angle_alpha   90.00
_cell.angle_beta   90.00
_cell.angle_gamma   90.00
#
_symmetry.space_group_name_H-M   'P 1'
#
loop_
_entity.id
_entity.type
_entity.pdbx_description
1 polymer ?
#
loop_
_entity_poly.entity_id
_entity_poly.type
_entity_poly.pdbx_seq_one_letter_code
_entity_poly.pdbx_strand_id
1 'polypeptide(L)'
;MANLLISKKKAKMITAALFVLGLAILTYTKSWWPGIMLAFGLPLALRQYFLGRHYDMGVSLFVFIGVFVTVQFDISWEILLPVLFTLGGIYIFFREFIESEEAPETEEEDNLNHEIEEEAEDRHPK
;
A
#
# COMPACT_ATOMS: atom_id res chain seq x y z
N MET A 1 3.29 -11.65 -9.11
CA MET A 1 3.19 -12.71 -8.07
C MET A 1 4.01 -12.30 -6.85
N ALA A 2 3.40 -12.20 -5.68
CA ALA A 2 4.07 -11.67 -4.48
C ALA A 2 5.13 -12.67 -3.98
N ASN A 3 6.41 -12.27 -4.06
CA ASN A 3 7.51 -13.04 -3.50
C ASN A 3 7.46 -12.97 -1.97
N LEU A 4 7.17 -14.11 -1.33
CA LEU A 4 7.17 -14.22 0.12
C LEU A 4 8.63 -14.14 0.63
N LEU A 5 8.99 -13.02 1.25
CA LEU A 5 10.33 -12.82 1.81
C LEU A 5 10.66 -13.82 2.93
N ILE A 6 9.65 -14.27 3.67
CA ILE A 6 9.79 -15.17 4.82
C ILE A 6 8.63 -16.19 4.85
N SER A 7 8.89 -17.39 5.38
CA SER A 7 7.87 -18.40 5.65
C SER A 7 6.74 -17.84 6.54
N LYS A 8 5.47 -18.08 6.15
CA LYS A 8 4.26 -17.58 6.84
C LYS A 8 4.28 -17.77 8.36
N LYS A 9 4.85 -18.89 8.84
CA LYS A 9 4.98 -19.19 10.29
C LYS A 9 5.92 -18.21 11.00
N LYS A 10 7.07 -17.91 10.41
CA LYS A 10 8.06 -16.97 10.95
C LYS A 10 7.52 -15.53 10.93
N ALA A 11 6.87 -15.12 9.84
CA ALA A 11 6.23 -13.81 9.74
C ALA A 11 5.18 -13.61 10.86
N LYS A 12 4.36 -14.63 11.14
CA LYS A 12 3.37 -14.60 12.24
C LYS A 12 4.04 -14.45 13.61
N MET A 13 5.13 -15.19 13.87
CA MET A 13 5.86 -15.09 15.14
C MET A 13 6.50 -13.72 15.33
N ILE A 14 7.15 -13.17 14.30
CA ILE A 14 7.79 -11.84 14.37
C ILE A 14 6.73 -10.76 14.58
N THR A 15 5.61 -10.84 13.86
CA THR A 15 4.48 -9.91 14.02
C THR A 15 3.93 -9.96 15.45
N ALA A 16 3.71 -11.16 15.99
CA ALA A 16 3.21 -11.32 17.36
C ALA A 16 4.22 -10.81 18.40
N ALA A 17 5.52 -11.09 18.21
CA ALA A 17 6.57 -10.58 19.09
C ALA A 17 6.63 -9.05 19.09
N LEU A 18 6.54 -8.43 17.91
CA LEU A 18 6.51 -6.97 17.77
C LEU A 18 5.26 -6.37 18.41
N PHE A 19 4.11 -7.04 18.28
CA PHE A 19 2.87 -6.60 18.93
C PHE A 19 2.99 -6.62 20.46
N VAL A 20 3.51 -7.70 21.03
CA VAL A 20 3.72 -7.80 22.48
C VAL A 20 4.74 -6.78 22.96
N LEU A 21 5.81 -6.54 22.21
CA LEU A 21 6.78 -5.49 22.51
C LEU A 21 6.13 -4.10 22.49
N GLY A 22 5.30 -3.82 21.48
CA GLY A 22 4.53 -2.58 21.40
C GLY A 22 3.61 -2.39 22.60
N LEU A 23 2.92 -3.44 23.04
CA LEU A 23 2.09 -3.40 24.26
C LEU A 23 2.92 -3.16 25.53
N ALA A 24 4.11 -3.76 25.64
CA ALA A 24 4.99 -3.53 26.78
C ALA A 24 5.48 -2.08 26.86
N ILE A 25 5.81 -1.47 25.72
CA ILE A 25 6.17 -0.05 25.65
C ILE A 25 4.95 0.83 26.00
N LEU A 26 3.76 0.46 25.54
CA LEU A 26 2.52 1.19 25.81
C LEU A 26 2.19 1.22 27.31
N THR A 27 2.33 0.09 28.00
CA THR A 27 2.08 0.02 29.46
C THR A 27 3.12 0.80 30.24
N TYR A 28 4.38 0.83 29.77
CA TYR A 28 5.44 1.61 30.40
C TYR A 28 5.26 3.12 30.23
N THR A 29 4.95 3.57 29.01
CA THR A 29 4.79 5.00 28.68
C THR A 29 3.52 5.61 29.28
N LYS A 30 2.54 4.79 29.70
CA LYS A 30 1.21 5.20 30.20
C LYS A 30 0.38 6.04 29.23
N SER A 31 0.91 6.37 28.05
CA SER A 31 0.23 7.09 26.98
C SER A 31 -0.56 6.11 26.11
N TRP A 32 -1.67 5.62 26.68
CA TRP A 32 -2.59 4.69 26.01
C TRP A 32 -3.06 5.21 24.65
N TRP A 33 -3.34 6.51 24.59
CA TRP A 33 -3.63 7.25 23.36
C TRP A 33 -2.53 8.27 23.13
N PRO A 34 -1.93 8.39 21.93
CA PRO A 34 -2.14 7.63 20.69
C PRO A 34 -1.31 6.34 20.56
N GLY A 35 -0.54 5.93 21.59
CA GLY A 35 0.43 4.84 21.47
C GLY A 35 -0.12 3.49 21.00
N ILE A 36 -1.40 3.21 21.28
CA ILE A 36 -2.04 1.97 20.81
C ILE A 36 -2.12 1.88 19.28
N MET A 37 -2.25 3.01 18.58
CA MET A 37 -2.24 3.07 17.12
C MET A 37 -0.94 2.50 16.55
N LEU A 38 0.20 2.82 17.15
CA LEU A 38 1.49 2.28 16.73
C LEU A 38 1.65 0.81 17.13
N ALA A 39 1.19 0.44 18.33
CA ALA A 39 1.26 -0.94 18.81
C ALA A 39 0.51 -1.91 17.89
N PHE A 40 -0.60 -1.49 17.27
CA PHE A 40 -1.31 -2.30 16.27
C PHE A 40 -0.82 -2.05 14.83
N GLY A 41 -0.52 -0.81 14.50
CA GLY A 41 -0.14 -0.39 13.14
C GLY A 41 1.18 -0.98 12.67
N LEU A 42 2.23 -0.94 13.51
CA LEU A 42 3.54 -1.48 13.13
C LEU A 42 3.51 -3.00 12.85
N PRO A 43 2.93 -3.84 13.73
CA PRO A 43 2.82 -5.27 13.44
C PRO A 43 1.97 -5.56 12.21
N LEU A 44 0.88 -4.81 11.99
CA LEU A 44 0.03 -5.00 10.81
C LEU A 44 0.78 -4.68 9.51
N ALA A 45 1.46 -3.53 9.47
CA ALA A 45 2.28 -3.13 8.33
C ALA A 45 3.42 -4.13 8.09
N LEU A 46 4.11 -4.56 9.14
CA LEU A 46 5.18 -5.55 9.03
C LEU A 46 4.68 -6.90 8.51
N ARG A 47 3.47 -7.31 8.91
CA ARG A 47 2.83 -8.50 8.35
C ARG A 47 2.55 -8.31 6.85
N GLN A 48 2.00 -7.17 6.45
CA GLN A 48 1.74 -6.86 5.03
C GLN A 48 3.03 -6.83 4.21
N TYR A 49 4.13 -6.30 4.77
CA TYR A 49 5.47 -6.35 4.18
C TYR A 49 5.92 -7.79 3.92
N PHE A 50 5.83 -8.68 4.91
CA PHE A 50 6.20 -10.09 4.73
C PHE A 50 5.32 -10.85 3.74
N LEU A 51 4.08 -10.39 3.51
CA LEU A 51 3.18 -10.95 2.52
C LEU A 51 3.43 -10.41 1.09
N GLY A 52 4.39 -9.51 0.90
CA GLY A 52 4.69 -8.88 -0.39
C GLY A 52 3.62 -7.88 -0.86
N ARG A 53 2.72 -7.45 0.04
CA ARG A 53 1.67 -6.46 -0.23
C ARG A 53 2.20 -5.06 0.10
N HIS A 54 3.18 -4.60 -0.69
CA HIS A 54 3.89 -3.35 -0.43
C HIS A 54 2.98 -2.12 -0.48
N TYR A 55 1.99 -2.10 -1.38
CA TYR A 55 1.02 -1.01 -1.48
C TYR A 55 0.15 -0.93 -0.22
N ASP A 56 -0.45 -2.04 0.21
CA ASP A 56 -1.28 -2.08 1.42
C ASP A 56 -0.48 -1.75 2.68
N MET A 57 0.79 -2.16 2.74
CA MET A 57 1.72 -1.76 3.79
C MET A 57 1.91 -0.24 3.81
N GLY A 58 2.19 0.37 2.66
CA GLY A 58 2.37 1.82 2.56
C GLY A 58 1.14 2.58 3.05
N VAL A 59 -0.05 2.16 2.61
CA VAL A 59 -1.32 2.77 3.02
C VAL A 59 -1.56 2.60 4.51
N SER A 60 -1.40 1.39 5.06
CA SER A 60 -1.62 1.16 6.49
C SER A 60 -0.64 1.94 7.34
N LEU A 61 0.65 1.96 6.97
CA LEU A 61 1.68 2.70 7.67
C LEU A 61 1.39 4.21 7.63
N PHE A 62 1.00 4.75 6.48
CA PHE A 62 0.62 6.14 6.31
C PHE A 62 -0.58 6.51 7.20
N VAL A 63 -1.60 5.65 7.25
CA VAL A 63 -2.78 5.88 8.10
C VAL A 63 -2.40 5.84 9.59
N PHE A 64 -1.72 4.79 10.06
CA PHE A 64 -1.41 4.65 11.49
C PHE A 64 -0.40 5.69 11.97
N ILE A 65 0.64 6.00 11.19
CA ILE A 65 1.61 7.05 11.53
C ILE A 65 0.97 8.42 11.40
N GLY A 66 0.21 8.65 10.33
CA GLY A 66 -0.49 9.92 10.10
C GLY A 66 -1.41 10.24 11.28
N VAL A 67 -2.27 9.31 11.67
CA VAL A 67 -3.17 9.49 12.82
C VAL A 67 -2.40 9.63 14.14
N PHE A 68 -1.31 8.88 14.32
CA PHE A 68 -0.46 9.04 15.51
C PHE A 68 0.11 10.46 15.60
N VAL A 69 0.66 10.99 14.50
CA VAL A 69 1.23 12.34 14.44
C VAL A 69 0.15 13.39 14.67
N THR A 70 -1.02 13.26 14.05
CA THR A 70 -2.09 14.27 14.22
C THR A 70 -2.55 14.38 15.65
N VAL A 71 -2.70 13.25 16.35
CA VAL A 71 -3.07 13.23 17.76
C VAL A 71 -1.92 13.70 18.64
N GLN A 72 -0.68 13.27 18.37
CA GLN A 72 0.47 13.56 19.25
C GLN A 72 0.87 15.03 19.22
N PHE A 73 0.66 15.71 18.09
CA PHE A 73 1.00 17.13 17.90
C PHE A 73 -0.21 18.06 17.99
N ASP A 74 -1.39 17.54 18.37
CA ASP A 74 -2.65 18.29 18.47
C ASP A 74 -2.91 19.14 17.20
N ILE A 75 -2.70 18.53 16.02
CA ILE A 75 -2.78 19.26 14.76
C ILE A 75 -4.23 19.65 14.51
N SER A 76 -4.48 20.95 14.44
CA SER A 76 -5.81 21.48 14.14
C SER A 76 -6.27 21.05 12.74
N TRP A 77 -7.55 20.69 12.62
CA TRP A 77 -8.16 20.30 11.33
C TRP A 77 -8.02 21.38 10.25
N GLU A 78 -7.95 22.65 10.65
CA GLU A 78 -7.71 23.80 9.77
C GLU A 78 -6.35 23.73 9.06
N ILE A 79 -5.35 23.06 9.63
CA ILE A 79 -4.03 22.87 9.02
C ILE A 79 -3.98 21.52 8.31
N LEU A 80 -4.59 20.49 8.91
CA LEU A 80 -4.60 19.14 8.35
C LEU A 80 -5.27 19.09 6.97
N LEU A 81 -6.46 19.69 6.84
CA LEU A 81 -7.25 19.66 5.61
C LEU A 81 -6.50 20.29 4.43
N PRO A 82 -5.97 21.54 4.52
CA PRO A 82 -5.19 22.13 3.45
C PRO A 82 -3.97 21.30 3.07
N VAL A 83 -3.24 20.74 4.04
CA VAL A 83 -2.07 19.90 3.76
C VAL A 83 -2.49 18.62 3.01
N LEU A 84 -3.56 17.96 3.45
CA LEU A 84 -4.06 16.74 2.81
C LEU A 84 -4.59 17.02 1.39
N PHE A 85 -5.31 18.13 1.20
CA PHE A 85 -5.79 18.56 -0.11
C PHE A 85 -4.65 18.94 -1.04
N THR A 86 -3.62 19.62 -0.52
CA THR A 86 -2.43 19.97 -1.31
C THR A 86 -1.68 18.72 -1.74
N LEU A 87 -1.43 17.77 -0.83
CA LEU A 87 -0.81 16.50 -1.16
C LEU A 87 -1.64 15.67 -2.15
N GLY A 88 -2.97 15.61 -1.95
CA GLY A 88 -3.88 14.92 -2.85
C GLY A 88 -3.92 15.55 -4.24
N GLY A 89 -3.95 16.88 -4.31
CA GLY A 89 -3.88 17.64 -5.57
C GLY A 89 -2.55 17.42 -6.30
N ILE A 90 -1.43 17.45 -5.57
CA ILE A 90 -0.10 17.14 -6.11
C ILE A 90 -0.07 15.70 -6.63
N TYR A 91 -0.61 14.73 -5.87
CA TYR A 91 -0.66 13.33 -6.29
C TYR A 91 -1.47 13.16 -7.58
N ILE A 92 -2.66 13.75 -7.68
CA ILE A 92 -3.49 13.70 -8.90
C ILE A 92 -2.77 14.37 -10.05
N PHE A 93 -2.13 15.52 -9.82
CA PHE A 93 -1.37 16.23 -10.84
C PHE A 93 -0.24 15.37 -11.40
N PHE A 94 0.60 14.78 -10.56
CA PHE A 94 1.66 13.88 -11.02
C PHE A 94 1.11 12.62 -11.67
N ARG A 95 0.03 12.04 -11.14
CA ARG A 95 -0.63 10.88 -11.74
C ARG A 95 -1.11 11.20 -13.15
N GLU A 96 -1.81 12.32 -13.34
CA GLU A 96 -2.28 12.75 -14.67
C GLU A 96 -1.11 12.96 -15.64
N PHE A 97 -0.02 13.57 -15.18
CA PHE A 97 1.15 13.82 -16.02
C PHE A 97 1.95 12.54 -16.35
N ILE A 98 2.01 11.56 -15.45
CA ILE A 98 2.80 10.32 -15.64
C ILE A 98 1.97 9.23 -16.33
N GLU A 99 0.68 9.10 -16.01
CA GLU A 99 -0.22 8.08 -16.59
C GLU A 99 -0.68 8.46 -18.00
N SER A 100 -0.48 9.72 -18.43
CA SER A 100 -0.65 10.13 -19.83
C SER A 100 0.38 9.54 -20.81
N GLU A 101 1.42 8.85 -20.31
CA GLU A 101 2.43 8.17 -21.15
C GLU A 101 2.25 6.64 -21.23
N GLU A 102 1.30 6.05 -20.48
CA GLU A 102 0.98 4.62 -20.51
C GLU A 102 -0.50 4.37 -20.85
N ALA A 103 -0.89 4.69 -22.09
CA ALA A 103 -1.88 3.91 -22.83
C ALA A 103 -1.13 3.38 -24.07
N PRO A 104 -1.10 2.05 -24.33
CA PRO A 104 -2.30 1.23 -24.52
C PRO A 104 -2.19 -0.25 -24.11
N GLU A 105 -2.91 -0.72 -23.08
CA GLU A 105 -3.18 -2.17 -22.90
C GLU A 105 -4.21 -2.71 -23.92
N THR A 106 -4.74 -1.86 -24.80
CA THR A 106 -5.71 -2.25 -25.84
C THR A 106 -5.08 -2.57 -27.20
N GLU A 107 -3.84 -2.16 -27.47
CA GLU A 107 -3.19 -2.45 -28.77
C GLU A 107 -2.54 -3.85 -28.80
N GLU A 108 -2.13 -4.42 -27.65
CA GLU A 108 -1.60 -5.80 -27.62
C GLU A 108 -2.70 -6.86 -27.86
N GLU A 109 -3.93 -6.63 -27.37
CA GLU A 109 -5.05 -7.56 -27.60
C GLU A 109 -5.56 -7.52 -29.06
N ASP A 110 -5.57 -6.35 -29.70
CA ASP A 110 -5.96 -6.22 -31.11
C ASP A 110 -4.90 -6.82 -32.06
N ASN A 111 -3.60 -6.68 -31.75
CA ASN A 111 -2.54 -7.30 -32.55
C ASN A 111 -2.55 -8.83 -32.44
N LEU A 112 -2.78 -9.38 -31.24
CA LEU A 112 -2.91 -10.82 -31.03
C LEU A 112 -4.12 -11.40 -31.77
N ASN A 113 -5.25 -10.69 -31.77
CA ASN A 113 -6.44 -11.15 -32.51
C ASN A 113 -6.21 -11.11 -34.02
N HIS A 114 -5.51 -10.10 -34.54
CA HIS A 114 -5.20 -10.01 -35.97
C HIS A 114 -4.23 -11.10 -36.42
N GLU A 115 -3.21 -11.42 -35.62
CA GLU A 115 -2.25 -12.49 -35.90
C GLU A 115 -2.90 -13.89 -35.85
N ILE A 116 -3.88 -14.10 -34.95
CA ILE A 116 -4.67 -15.34 -34.89
C ILE A 116 -5.62 -15.47 -36.10
N GLU A 117 -6.17 -14.35 -36.59
CA GLU A 117 -7.05 -14.33 -37.77
C GLU A 117 -6.26 -14.60 -39.06
N GLU A 118 -5.07 -14.02 -39.22
CA GLU A 118 -4.17 -14.31 -40.35
C GLU A 118 -3.71 -15.78 -40.36
N GLU A 119 -3.34 -16.35 -39.20
CA GLU A 119 -2.98 -17.78 -39.11
C GLU A 119 -4.16 -18.73 -39.38
N ALA A 120 -5.40 -18.29 -39.14
CA ALA A 120 -6.60 -19.07 -39.41
C ALA A 120 -6.98 -19.02 -40.89
N GLU A 121 -6.76 -17.89 -41.57
CA GLU A 121 -6.99 -17.72 -43.00
C GLU A 121 -5.96 -18.51 -43.84
N ASP A 122 -4.68 -18.53 -43.43
CA ASP A 122 -3.63 -19.31 -44.10
C ASP A 122 -3.78 -20.84 -43.93
N ARG A 123 -4.47 -21.30 -42.88
CA ARG A 123 -4.74 -22.73 -42.64
C ARG A 123 -5.94 -23.29 -43.40
N HIS A 124 -6.73 -22.45 -44.07
CA HIS A 124 -7.83 -22.87 -44.93
C HIS A 124 -7.75 -22.23 -46.33
N PRO A 125 -6.81 -22.70 -47.19
CA PRO A 125 -6.88 -22.36 -48.61
C PRO A 125 -8.15 -22.98 -49.20
N LYS A 126 -8.96 -22.16 -49.87
CA LYS A 126 -10.08 -22.61 -50.71
C LYS A 126 -9.62 -23.56 -51.80
#